data_AF-A0A699STD7-F1
#
_entry.id   AF-A0A699STD7-F1
#
_cell.length_a   1.000
_cell.length_b   1.000
_cell.length_c   1.000
_cell.angle_alpha   90.00
_cell.angle_beta   90.00
_cell.angle_gamma   90.00
#
_symmetry.space_group_name_H-M   'P 1'
#
loop_
_entity.id
_entity.type
_entity.pdbx_description
1 polymer ?
#
loop_
_entity_poly.entity_id
_entity_poly.type
_entity_poly.pdbx_seq_one_letter_code
_entity_poly.pdbx_strand_id
1 'polypeptide(L)'
;GTGPTVPELTGCTYATFIKCDPLPFIRTEGAVGLCQWFERLESVFQISECKEKDRVKFAMATLRGRALPGGTEGHKLWVSKLLTIPLGVR
;
A
#
# COMPACT_ATOMS: atom_id res chain seq x y z
N GLY A 1 -27.59 11.33 25.66
CA GLY A 1 -26.57 10.37 26.09
C GLY A 1 -25.94 9.80 24.84
N THR A 2 -24.68 10.14 24.61
CA THR A 2 -23.88 9.61 23.50
C THR A 2 -23.74 8.11 23.71
N GLY A 3 -24.47 7.32 22.91
CA GLY A 3 -24.30 5.87 22.92
C GLY A 3 -22.85 5.52 22.60
N PRO A 4 -22.35 4.35 23.04
CA PRO A 4 -21.04 3.90 22.63
C PRO A 4 -21.07 3.76 21.10
N THR A 5 -20.44 4.70 20.42
CA THR A 5 -20.00 4.52 19.04
C THR A 5 -19.12 3.29 19.11
N VAL A 6 -19.69 2.13 18.76
CA VAL A 6 -18.94 0.97 18.32
C VAL A 6 -17.87 1.56 17.42
N PRO A 7 -16.56 1.47 17.74
CA PRO A 7 -15.58 1.79 16.73
C PRO A 7 -15.90 0.81 15.62
N GLU A 8 -16.57 1.31 14.58
CA GLU A 8 -16.64 0.64 13.30
C GLU A 8 -15.24 0.07 13.13
N LEU A 9 -15.11 -1.25 13.06
CA LEU A 9 -13.83 -1.92 12.85
C LEU A 9 -13.34 -1.38 11.49
N THR A 10 -12.62 -0.26 11.53
CA THR A 10 -12.59 0.74 10.47
C THR A 10 -11.54 0.36 9.44
N GLY A 11 -11.25 -0.93 9.30
CA GLY A 11 -10.08 -1.42 8.60
C GLY A 11 -8.77 -1.03 9.31
N CYS A 12 -7.71 -1.72 8.93
CA CYS A 12 -6.32 -1.30 9.14
C CYS A 12 -6.12 0.23 9.07
N THR A 13 -5.53 0.78 10.13
CA THR A 13 -5.08 2.18 10.13
C THR A 13 -3.67 2.27 9.56
N TYR A 14 -3.30 3.42 8.97
CA TYR A 14 -1.93 3.68 8.52
C TYR A 14 -0.87 3.43 9.60
N ALA A 15 -1.19 3.71 10.86
CA ALA A 15 -0.32 3.44 12.00
C ALA A 15 -0.02 1.95 12.19
N THR A 16 -1.03 1.08 12.02
CA THR A 16 -0.86 -0.38 12.07
C THR A 16 -0.02 -0.87 10.90
N PHE A 17 -0.29 -0.32 9.71
CA PHE A 17 0.47 -0.62 8.50
C PHE A 17 1.96 -0.29 8.66
N ILE A 18 2.30 0.91 9.15
CA ILE A 18 3.70 1.31 9.39
C ILE A 18 4.34 0.50 10.53
N LYS A 19 3.57 0.14 11.57
CA LYS A 19 4.06 -0.73 12.65
C LYS A 19 4.48 -2.13 12.18
N CYS A 20 3.90 -2.62 11.08
CA CYS A 20 4.30 -3.89 10.47
C CYS A 20 5.61 -3.78 9.65
N ASP A 21 6.26 -2.61 9.67
CA ASP A 21 7.51 -2.32 8.98
C ASP A 21 7.43 -2.71 7.49
N PRO A 22 6.60 -1.99 6.71
CA PRO A 22 6.44 -2.29 5.30
C PRO A 22 7.73 -1.91 4.56
N LEU A 23 8.15 -2.78 3.63
CA LEU A 23 9.36 -2.54 2.85
C LEU A 23 9.16 -1.25 2.02
N PRO A 24 10.10 -0.29 2.05
CA PRO A 24 10.07 0.82 1.11
C PRO A 24 10.58 0.35 -0.26
N PHE A 25 9.91 0.71 -1.35
CA PHE A 25 10.39 0.44 -2.70
C PHE A 25 11.08 1.65 -3.28
N ILE A 26 12.30 1.47 -3.78
CA ILE A 26 13.01 2.49 -4.53
C ILE A 26 12.86 2.19 -6.02
N ARG A 27 12.42 3.19 -6.81
CA ARG A 27 12.18 3.03 -8.26
C ARG A 27 13.41 2.50 -9.05
N THR A 28 14.60 2.56 -8.48
CA THR A 28 15.85 2.07 -9.09
C THR A 28 16.08 0.57 -8.88
N GLU A 29 15.31 -0.12 -8.04
CA GLU A 29 15.48 -1.55 -7.73
C GLU A 29 14.95 -2.49 -8.83
N GLY A 30 14.38 -1.93 -9.90
CA GLY A 30 13.92 -2.68 -11.07
C GLY A 30 12.76 -3.63 -10.75
N ALA A 31 12.55 -4.63 -11.62
CA ALA A 31 11.45 -5.58 -11.48
C ALA A 31 11.59 -6.49 -10.25
N VAL A 32 12.81 -6.91 -9.91
CA VAL A 32 13.05 -7.82 -8.78
C VAL A 32 12.71 -7.14 -7.44
N GLY A 33 13.16 -5.90 -7.22
CA GLY A 33 12.77 -5.15 -6.02
C GLY A 33 11.28 -4.85 -5.96
N LEU A 34 10.64 -4.71 -7.13
CA LEU A 34 9.21 -4.47 -7.22
C LEU A 34 8.41 -5.70 -6.76
N CYS A 35 8.79 -6.90 -7.20
CA CYS A 35 8.18 -8.15 -6.76
C CYS A 35 8.32 -8.35 -5.24
N GLN A 36 9.52 -8.15 -4.69
CA GLN A 36 9.77 -8.28 -3.24
C GLN A 36 8.96 -7.27 -2.42
N TRP A 37 8.84 -6.04 -2.91
CA TRP A 37 7.99 -5.03 -2.30
C TRP A 37 6.52 -5.43 -2.31
N PHE A 38 6.02 -6.00 -3.41
CA PHE A 38 4.65 -6.49 -3.49
C PHE A 38 4.36 -7.61 -2.51
N GLU A 39 5.20 -8.63 -2.48
CA GLU A 39 5.05 -9.75 -1.56
C GLU A 39 5.02 -9.26 -0.10
N ARG A 40 5.87 -8.29 0.23
CA ARG A 40 5.86 -7.68 1.56
C ARG A 40 4.59 -6.89 1.81
N LEU A 41 4.17 -6.04 0.89
CA LEU A 41 2.94 -5.24 1.04
C LEU A 41 1.72 -6.13 1.22
N GLU A 42 1.60 -7.20 0.44
CA GLU A 42 0.50 -8.15 0.58
C GLU A 42 0.51 -8.83 1.92
N SER A 43 1.67 -9.31 2.38
CA SER A 43 1.81 -9.89 3.72
C SER A 43 1.37 -8.89 4.80
N VAL A 44 1.82 -7.64 4.72
CA VAL A 44 1.40 -6.58 5.64
C VAL A 44 -0.11 -6.34 5.55
N PHE A 45 -0.69 -6.25 4.36
CA PHE A 45 -2.14 -6.05 4.18
C PHE A 45 -2.98 -7.20 4.71
N GLN A 46 -2.49 -8.43 4.64
CA GLN A 46 -3.13 -9.60 5.23
C GLN A 46 -3.06 -9.56 6.75
N ILE A 47 -1.87 -9.29 7.33
CA ILE A 47 -1.66 -9.24 8.79
C ILE A 47 -2.44 -8.10 9.45
N SER A 48 -2.49 -6.94 8.81
CA SER A 48 -3.15 -5.75 9.36
C SER A 48 -4.62 -5.63 8.95
N GLU A 49 -5.14 -6.58 8.16
CA GLU A 49 -6.53 -6.62 7.69
C GLU A 49 -6.95 -5.32 6.97
N CYS A 50 -6.09 -4.78 6.10
CA CYS A 50 -6.39 -3.53 5.38
C CYS A 50 -7.39 -3.74 4.23
N LYS A 51 -8.42 -2.88 4.21
CA LYS A 51 -9.41 -2.81 3.13
C LYS A 51 -8.73 -2.39 1.84
N GLU A 52 -9.17 -2.96 0.71
CA GLU A 52 -8.59 -2.70 -0.61
C GLU A 52 -8.51 -1.21 -0.96
N LYS A 53 -9.54 -0.44 -0.59
CA LYS A 53 -9.60 1.02 -0.76
C LYS A 53 -8.44 1.79 -0.11
N ASP A 54 -7.82 1.23 0.94
CA ASP A 54 -6.73 1.86 1.69
C ASP A 54 -5.36 1.29 1.29
N ARG A 55 -5.32 0.09 0.67
CA ARG A 55 -4.09 -0.54 0.18
C ARG A 55 -3.32 0.36 -0.79
N VAL A 56 -4.03 0.99 -1.73
CA VAL A 56 -3.41 1.92 -2.70
C VAL A 56 -2.78 3.11 -1.98
N LYS A 57 -3.46 3.67 -0.98
CA LYS A 57 -2.96 4.83 -0.22
C LYS A 57 -1.72 4.47 0.59
N PHE A 58 -1.71 3.30 1.22
CA PHE A 58 -0.60 2.83 2.05
C PHE A 58 0.61 2.40 1.20
N ALA A 59 0.39 1.70 0.10
CA ALA A 59 1.44 1.37 -0.87
C ALA A 59 2.11 2.64 -1.42
N MET A 60 1.32 3.65 -1.79
CA MET A 60 1.84 4.95 -2.23
C MET A 60 2.77 5.61 -1.20
N ALA A 61 2.49 5.45 0.10
CA ALA A 61 3.32 6.01 1.16
C ALA A 61 4.68 5.30 1.32
N THR A 62 4.78 4.03 0.91
CA THR A 62 6.02 3.24 0.95
C THR A 62 6.89 3.40 -0.30
N LEU A 63 6.35 4.00 -1.36
CA LEU A 63 7.11 4.30 -2.57
C LEU A 63 8.06 5.46 -2.34
N ARG A 64 9.35 5.16 -2.40
CA ARG A 64 10.42 6.11 -2.19
C ARG A 64 11.09 6.43 -3.53
N GLY A 65 10.91 7.66 -3.99
CA GLY A 65 11.50 8.10 -5.26
C GLY A 65 11.25 9.57 -5.48
N ARG A 66 12.20 10.25 -6.11
CA ARG A 66 12.04 11.66 -6.48
C ARG A 66 10.80 11.75 -7.38
N ALA A 67 9.75 12.41 -6.89
CA ALA A 67 8.60 12.75 -7.70
C ALA A 67 9.14 13.48 -8.93
N LEU A 68 8.88 12.93 -10.12
CA LEU A 68 9.04 13.74 -11.32
C LEU A 68 8.13 14.96 -11.13
N PRO A 69 8.57 16.19 -11.46
CA PRO A 69 7.87 17.44 -11.12
C PRO A 69 6.41 17.60 -11.61
N GLY A 70 5.80 16.58 -12.23
CA GLY A 70 4.46 16.67 -12.81
C GLY A 70 3.70 15.34 -12.88
N GLY A 71 3.65 14.53 -11.82
CA GLY A 71 2.98 13.22 -11.92
C GLY A 71 2.54 12.55 -10.64
N THR A 72 1.84 13.23 -9.73
CA THR A 72 1.20 12.58 -8.57
C THR A 72 0.08 11.62 -9.00
N GLU A 73 -0.63 11.94 -10.09
CA GLU A 73 -1.72 11.12 -10.61
C GLU A 73 -1.21 9.89 -11.38
N GLY A 74 -0.12 10.04 -12.15
CA GLY A 74 0.51 8.91 -12.85
C GLY A 74 1.05 7.85 -11.88
N HIS A 75 1.60 8.27 -10.73
CA HIS A 75 2.04 7.34 -9.68
C HIS A 75 0.86 6.60 -9.05
N LYS A 76 -0.24 7.29 -8.70
CA LYS A 76 -1.44 6.64 -8.14
C LYS A 76 -2.04 5.62 -9.10
N LEU A 77 -2.13 5.96 -10.39
CA LEU A 77 -2.66 5.07 -11.42
C LEU A 77 -1.76 3.86 -11.64
N TRP A 78 -0.43 4.05 -11.63
CA TRP A 78 0.51 2.94 -11.74
C TRP A 78 0.36 1.99 -10.56
N VAL A 79 0.37 2.49 -9.31
CA VAL A 79 0.19 1.66 -8.10
C VAL A 79 -1.16 0.97 -8.06
N SER A 80 -2.24 1.68 -8.41
CA SER A 80 -3.58 1.11 -8.49
C SER A 80 -3.64 -0.04 -9.49
N LYS A 81 -3.12 0.19 -10.70
CA LYS A 81 -3.09 -0.85 -11.76
C LYS A 81 -2.25 -2.05 -11.33
N LEU A 82 -1.12 -1.81 -10.68
CA LEU A 82 -0.20 -2.83 -10.21
C LEU A 82 -0.82 -3.67 -9.09
N LEU A 83 -1.54 -3.06 -8.13
CA LEU A 83 -2.31 -3.76 -7.09
C LEU A 83 -3.55 -4.49 -7.63
N THR A 84 -4.05 -4.13 -8.82
CA THR A 84 -5.19 -4.80 -9.48
C THR A 84 -4.77 -6.00 -10.35
N ILE A 85 -3.51 -6.11 -10.76
CA ILE A 85 -3.03 -7.26 -11.55
C ILE A 85 -3.12 -8.52 -10.69
N PRO A 86 -3.79 -9.60 -11.12
CA PRO A 86 -3.88 -10.83 -10.34
C PRO A 86 -2.48 -11.40 -10.06
N LEU A 87 -2.26 -11.96 -8.87
CA LEU A 87 -0.94 -12.39 -8.41
C LEU A 87 -0.27 -13.44 -9.31
N GLY A 88 -1.05 -14.25 -10.03
CA GLY A 88 -0.52 -15.20 -11.01
C GLY A 88 -0.04 -14.59 -12.32
N VAL A 89 -0.20 -13.28 -12.52
CA VAL A 89 0.15 -12.54 -13.75
C VAL A 89 1.12 -11.39 -13.46
N ARG A 90 1.51 -11.21 -12.19
CA ARG A 90 2.29 -10.09 -11.70
C ARG A 90 3.80 -10.40 -11.74
#